data_AF-A0A4Y4LZ94-F1
#
_entry.id   AF-A0A4Y4LZ94-F1
#
_cell.length_a   1.000
_cell.length_b   1.000
_cell.length_c   1.000
_cell.angle_alpha   90.00
_cell.angle_beta   90.00
_cell.angle_gamma   90.00
#
_symmetry.space_group_name_H-M   'P 1'
#
loop_
_entity.id
_entity.type
_entity.pdbx_description
1 polymer ?
#
loop_
_entity_poly.entity_id
_entity_poly.type
_entity_poly.pdbx_seq_one_letter_code
_entity_poly.pdbx_strand_id
1 'polypeptide(L)'
;MEISIDNLKDAIKWLVLICGGLSVIVPAIIVFASQKWSDWKNERWRFSTETKLKHLENKLSEKSSLLNNLIDAQKTNYNVSQEKRINSIDEIWCELGKLKESVPSIAEIIYNDVTDDEIAYLNGNDMPEYLQPLYTSLKEVEDLQGFFEASVHFNTKLFSVRPFIGEDVYLSLNVYNSFLGRKMVHLKDSIDENFFKHWKYDAVLVKMLKTFFPLQDISESLKSELHVDHAICFLFEDKVLQEINDLLTGRIASNNSLEHIKMLQIAVADINQRINT
;
A
#
# COMPACT_ATOMS: atom_id res chain seq x y z
N MET A 1 62.24 -35.08 -93.15
CA MET A 1 61.86 -35.76 -91.89
C MET A 1 60.36 -36.02 -92.00
N GLU A 2 59.98 -37.16 -92.56
CA GLU A 2 58.57 -37.54 -92.73
C GLU A 2 58.05 -38.07 -91.39
N ILE A 3 57.09 -37.36 -90.80
CA ILE A 3 56.44 -37.81 -89.57
C ILE A 3 55.42 -38.88 -89.97
N SER A 4 55.69 -40.13 -89.58
CA SER A 4 54.79 -41.28 -89.79
C SER A 4 53.42 -41.05 -89.15
N ILE A 5 52.36 -41.35 -89.88
CA ILE A 5 50.94 -41.23 -89.47
C ILE A 5 50.63 -42.08 -88.22
N ASP A 6 51.36 -43.17 -88.00
CA ASP A 6 51.16 -44.03 -86.83
C ASP A 6 51.66 -43.38 -85.53
N ASN A 7 52.74 -42.61 -85.60
CA ASN A 7 53.20 -41.79 -84.46
C ASN A 7 52.19 -40.70 -84.10
N LEU A 8 51.41 -40.21 -85.07
CA LEU A 8 50.36 -39.23 -84.83
C LEU A 8 49.14 -39.85 -84.11
N LYS A 9 48.75 -41.08 -84.49
CA LYS A 9 47.64 -41.80 -83.84
C LYS A 9 47.93 -42.16 -82.38
N ASP A 10 49.15 -42.61 -82.08
CA ASP A 10 49.55 -42.93 -80.72
C ASP A 10 49.72 -41.67 -79.86
N ALA A 11 50.21 -40.57 -80.45
CA ALA A 11 50.23 -39.27 -79.78
C ALA A 11 48.80 -38.78 -79.44
N ILE A 12 47.85 -38.91 -80.37
CA ILE A 12 46.44 -38.55 -80.14
C ILE A 12 45.80 -39.44 -79.07
N LYS A 13 46.04 -40.76 -79.08
CA LYS A 13 45.55 -41.67 -78.04
C LYS A 13 46.09 -41.29 -76.66
N TRP A 14 47.40 -41.02 -76.53
CA TRP A 14 47.99 -40.56 -75.28
C TRP A 14 47.41 -39.23 -74.82
N LEU A 15 47.17 -38.30 -75.74
CA LEU A 15 46.58 -37.00 -75.45
C LEU A 15 45.13 -37.16 -74.95
N VAL A 16 44.32 -38.01 -75.58
CA VAL A 16 42.95 -38.33 -75.14
C VAL A 16 42.94 -39.04 -73.78
N LEU A 17 43.90 -39.94 -73.51
CA LEU A 17 43.99 -40.67 -72.24
C LEU A 17 44.44 -39.75 -71.10
N ILE A 18 45.39 -38.85 -71.37
CA ILE A 18 45.82 -37.81 -70.42
C ILE A 18 44.70 -36.80 -70.16
N CYS A 19 44.04 -36.30 -71.21
CA CYS A 19 42.92 -35.36 -71.07
C CYS A 19 41.69 -36.00 -70.41
N GLY A 20 41.39 -37.27 -70.72
CA GLY A 20 40.32 -38.04 -70.09
C GLY A 20 40.59 -38.32 -68.62
N GLY A 21 41.81 -38.73 -68.26
CA GLY A 21 42.23 -38.91 -66.87
C GLY A 21 42.20 -37.60 -66.07
N LEU A 22 42.70 -36.50 -66.64
CA LEU A 22 42.61 -35.17 -66.04
C LEU A 22 41.16 -34.71 -65.85
N SER A 23 40.25 -35.04 -66.77
CA SER A 23 38.84 -34.67 -66.67
C SER A 23 38.12 -35.29 -65.47
N VAL A 24 38.62 -36.41 -64.94
CA VAL A 24 38.04 -37.08 -63.76
C VAL A 24 38.75 -36.68 -62.47
N ILE A 25 40.09 -36.53 -62.53
CA ILE A 25 40.90 -36.20 -61.35
C ILE A 25 40.65 -34.75 -60.90
N VAL A 26 40.56 -33.80 -61.83
CA VAL A 26 40.38 -32.38 -61.48
C VAL A 26 39.04 -32.13 -60.76
N PRO A 27 37.89 -32.63 -61.24
CA PRO A 27 36.63 -32.51 -60.50
C PRO A 27 36.66 -33.22 -59.15
N ALA A 28 37.30 -34.39 -59.03
CA ALA A 28 37.40 -35.10 -57.76
C ALA A 28 38.16 -34.29 -56.70
N ILE A 29 39.28 -33.64 -57.09
CA ILE A 29 40.03 -32.74 -56.21
C ILE A 29 39.20 -31.52 -55.83
N ILE A 30 38.47 -30.93 -56.78
CA ILE A 30 37.58 -29.78 -56.52
C ILE A 30 36.47 -30.17 -55.54
N VAL A 31 35.82 -31.32 -55.74
CA VAL A 31 34.77 -31.83 -54.85
C VAL A 31 35.32 -32.07 -53.45
N PHE A 32 36.47 -32.75 -53.32
CA PHE A 32 37.10 -32.98 -52.02
C PHE A 32 37.50 -31.68 -51.31
N ALA A 33 38.09 -30.73 -52.04
CA ALA A 33 38.44 -29.42 -51.49
C ALA A 33 37.20 -28.62 -51.06
N SER A 34 36.12 -28.68 -51.87
CA SER A 34 34.86 -28.03 -51.55
C SER A 34 34.17 -28.64 -50.33
N GLN A 35 34.19 -29.97 -50.19
CA GLN A 35 33.69 -30.68 -49.01
C GLN A 35 34.49 -30.29 -47.78
N LYS A 36 35.82 -30.37 -47.84
CA LYS A 36 36.68 -30.03 -46.71
C LYS A 36 36.53 -28.55 -46.28
N TRP A 37 36.36 -27.64 -47.24
CA TRP A 37 36.11 -26.23 -46.94
C TRP A 37 34.71 -25.99 -46.38
N SER A 38 33.71 -26.68 -46.92
CA SER A 38 32.34 -26.67 -46.40
C SER A 38 32.31 -27.17 -44.96
N ASP A 39 32.90 -28.33 -44.68
CA ASP A 39 32.96 -28.94 -43.35
C ASP A 39 33.65 -28.01 -42.35
N TRP A 40 34.80 -27.45 -42.73
CA TRP A 40 35.51 -26.49 -41.88
C TRP A 40 34.69 -25.22 -41.59
N LYS A 41 33.99 -24.69 -42.59
CA LYS A 41 33.08 -23.55 -42.39
C LYS A 41 31.90 -23.93 -41.50
N ASN A 42 31.33 -25.12 -41.68
CA ASN A 42 30.17 -25.57 -40.94
C ASN A 42 30.52 -25.82 -39.46
N GLU A 43 31.67 -26.41 -39.21
CA GLU A 43 32.19 -26.64 -37.85
C GLU A 43 32.51 -25.32 -37.14
N ARG A 44 33.14 -24.36 -37.85
CA ARG A 44 33.40 -23.03 -37.30
C ARG A 44 32.11 -22.24 -37.04
N TRP A 45 31.12 -22.37 -37.92
CA TRP A 45 29.81 -21.77 -37.75
C TRP A 45 29.04 -22.39 -36.58
N ARG A 46 29.04 -23.73 -36.45
CA ARG A 46 28.46 -24.45 -35.30
C ARG A 46 29.11 -24.00 -34.00
N PHE A 47 30.44 -24.00 -33.94
CA PHE A 47 31.17 -23.59 -32.74
C PHE A 47 30.85 -22.15 -32.33
N SER A 48 30.83 -21.21 -33.31
CA SER A 48 30.44 -19.82 -33.03
C SER A 48 28.99 -19.71 -32.53
N THR A 49 28.08 -20.49 -33.11
CA THR A 49 26.66 -20.48 -32.74
C THR A 49 26.45 -21.08 -31.35
N GLU A 50 27.05 -22.23 -31.04
CA GLU A 50 27.00 -22.85 -29.72
C GLU A 50 27.61 -21.93 -28.65
N THR A 51 28.71 -21.23 -28.96
CA THR A 51 29.33 -20.28 -28.02
C THR A 51 28.41 -19.07 -27.77
N LYS A 52 27.80 -18.51 -28.82
CA LYS A 52 26.82 -17.42 -28.69
C LYS A 52 25.58 -17.86 -27.91
N LEU A 53 25.12 -19.09 -28.14
CA LEU A 53 23.96 -19.65 -27.47
C LEU A 53 24.24 -19.85 -25.99
N LYS A 54 25.36 -20.48 -25.62
CA LYS A 54 25.80 -20.59 -24.21
C LYS A 54 25.98 -19.22 -23.54
N HIS A 55 26.50 -18.23 -24.27
CA HIS A 55 26.63 -16.86 -23.74
C HIS A 55 25.27 -16.21 -23.47
N LEU A 56 24.31 -16.38 -24.36
CA LEU A 56 22.94 -15.90 -24.18
C LEU A 56 22.22 -16.63 -23.04
N GLU A 57 22.38 -17.95 -22.93
CA GLU A 57 21.85 -18.75 -21.82
C GLU A 57 22.44 -18.29 -20.48
N ASN A 58 23.76 -18.10 -20.40
CA ASN A 58 24.41 -17.59 -19.19
C ASN A 58 23.89 -16.18 -18.83
N LYS A 59 23.77 -15.27 -19.81
CA LYS A 59 23.19 -13.94 -19.57
C LYS A 59 21.73 -14.00 -19.12
N LEU A 60 20.95 -14.92 -19.67
CA LEU A 60 19.54 -15.07 -19.30
C LEU A 60 19.41 -15.68 -17.90
N SER A 61 20.25 -16.67 -17.56
CA SER A 61 20.34 -17.25 -16.22
C SER A 61 20.78 -16.23 -15.17
N GLU A 62 21.79 -15.42 -15.48
CA GLU A 62 22.25 -14.33 -14.62
C GLU A 62 21.15 -13.29 -14.39
N LYS A 63 20.47 -12.84 -15.46
CA LYS A 63 19.34 -11.91 -15.35
C LYS A 63 18.16 -12.50 -14.56
N SER A 64 17.86 -13.78 -14.76
CA SER A 64 16.80 -14.48 -14.02
C SER A 64 17.14 -14.58 -12.53
N SER A 65 18.39 -14.94 -12.20
CA SER A 65 18.89 -14.97 -10.82
C SER A 65 18.82 -13.58 -10.17
N LEU A 66 19.27 -12.53 -10.86
CA LEU A 66 19.16 -11.16 -10.38
C LEU A 66 17.71 -10.74 -10.15
N LEU A 67 16.80 -11.05 -11.06
CA LEU A 67 15.37 -10.76 -10.90
C LEU A 67 14.78 -11.50 -9.70
N ASN A 68 15.07 -12.78 -9.53
CA ASN A 68 14.60 -13.55 -8.38
C ASN A 68 15.13 -12.99 -7.07
N ASN A 69 16.43 -12.65 -7.00
CA ASN A 69 17.01 -12.02 -5.82
C ASN A 69 16.37 -10.66 -5.50
N LEU A 70 16.06 -9.85 -6.52
CA LEU A 70 15.35 -8.58 -6.33
C LEU A 70 13.91 -8.79 -5.84
N ILE A 71 13.20 -9.77 -6.40
CA ILE A 71 11.85 -10.15 -5.96
C ILE A 71 11.88 -10.63 -4.50
N ASP A 72 12.83 -11.48 -4.13
CA ASP A 72 12.96 -12.00 -2.77
C ASP A 72 13.35 -10.91 -1.78
N ALA A 73 14.27 -10.00 -2.14
CA ALA A 73 14.62 -8.85 -1.32
C ALA A 73 13.42 -7.91 -1.14
N GLN A 74 12.67 -7.64 -2.22
CA GLN A 74 11.46 -6.81 -2.18
C GLN A 74 10.37 -7.46 -1.32
N LYS A 75 10.15 -8.77 -1.45
CA LYS A 75 9.19 -9.53 -0.63
C LYS A 75 9.56 -9.51 0.84
N THR A 76 10.84 -9.70 1.16
CA THR A 76 11.33 -9.67 2.54
C THR A 76 11.15 -8.29 3.16
N ASN A 77 11.56 -7.23 2.46
CA ASN A 77 11.38 -5.85 2.93
C ASN A 77 9.89 -5.48 3.09
N TYR A 78 9.04 -5.92 2.15
CA TYR A 78 7.61 -5.74 2.22
C TYR A 78 7.02 -6.43 3.45
N ASN A 79 7.39 -7.69 3.71
CA ASN A 79 6.93 -8.43 4.88
C ASN A 79 7.33 -7.74 6.18
N VAL A 80 8.59 -7.32 6.32
CA VAL A 80 9.06 -6.62 7.54
C VAL A 80 8.32 -5.29 7.73
N SER A 81 8.09 -4.54 6.64
CA SER A 81 7.34 -3.28 6.71
C SER A 81 5.86 -3.51 7.08
N GLN A 82 5.24 -4.57 6.54
CA GLN A 82 3.86 -4.92 6.85
C GLN A 82 3.71 -5.41 8.28
N GLU A 83 4.65 -6.21 8.79
CA GLU A 83 4.67 -6.64 10.17
C GLU A 83 4.78 -5.46 11.14
N LYS A 84 5.69 -4.51 10.87
CA LYS A 84 5.79 -3.27 11.66
C LYS A 84 4.49 -2.46 11.62
N ARG A 85 3.86 -2.37 10.45
CA ARG A 85 2.57 -1.69 10.29
C ARG A 85 1.48 -2.36 11.12
N ILE A 86 1.33 -3.68 11.04
CA ILE A 86 0.35 -4.44 11.83
C ILE A 86 0.60 -4.22 13.32
N ASN A 87 1.85 -4.34 13.78
CA ASN A 87 2.21 -4.14 15.19
C ASN A 87 1.92 -2.70 15.66
N SER A 88 2.21 -1.70 14.83
CA SER A 88 1.90 -0.30 15.12
C SER A 88 0.40 -0.02 15.20
N ILE A 89 -0.40 -0.65 14.34
CA ILE A 89 -1.86 -0.55 14.37
C ILE A 89 -2.40 -1.22 15.64
N ASP A 90 -1.92 -2.42 15.96
CA ASP A 90 -2.32 -3.14 17.18
C ASP A 90 -1.98 -2.35 18.45
N GLU A 91 -0.75 -1.80 18.53
CA GLU A 91 -0.31 -0.95 19.62
C GLU A 91 -1.26 0.24 19.80
N ILE A 92 -1.52 1.01 18.74
CA ILE A 92 -2.34 2.22 18.87
C ILE A 92 -3.82 1.92 19.12
N TRP A 93 -4.33 0.80 18.60
CA TRP A 93 -5.69 0.36 18.86
C TRP A 93 -5.88 -0.05 20.33
N CYS A 94 -4.89 -0.75 20.90
CA CYS A 94 -4.86 -1.05 22.33
C CYS A 94 -4.81 0.23 23.18
N GLU A 95 -4.00 1.23 22.80
CA GLU A 95 -3.93 2.51 23.50
C GLU A 95 -5.24 3.31 23.38
N LEU A 96 -5.95 3.23 22.25
CA LEU A 96 -7.29 3.82 22.12
C LEU A 96 -8.28 3.16 23.10
N GLY A 97 -8.22 1.84 23.26
CA GLY A 97 -9.02 1.11 24.25
C GLY A 97 -8.77 1.61 25.67
N LYS A 98 -7.50 1.75 26.07
CA LYS A 98 -7.12 2.29 27.38
C LYS A 98 -7.57 3.74 27.58
N LEU A 99 -7.52 4.56 26.54
CA LEU A 99 -8.05 5.93 26.58
C LEU A 99 -9.56 5.94 26.78
N LYS A 100 -10.31 5.03 26.17
CA LYS A 100 -11.75 4.91 26.39
C LYS A 100 -12.04 4.44 27.82
N GLU A 101 -11.29 3.47 28.33
CA GLU A 101 -11.43 2.98 29.71
C GLU A 101 -11.12 4.05 30.78
N SER A 102 -10.35 5.08 30.44
CA SER A 102 -10.09 6.21 31.34
C SER A 102 -11.20 7.27 31.35
N VAL A 103 -12.20 7.16 30.45
CA VAL A 103 -13.39 8.01 30.49
C VAL A 103 -14.21 7.65 31.74
N PRO A 104 -14.53 8.62 32.61
CA PRO A 104 -15.35 8.34 33.79
C PRO A 104 -16.72 7.80 33.39
N SER A 105 -17.17 6.71 34.01
CA SER A 105 -18.47 6.09 33.70
C SER A 105 -19.64 7.06 33.83
N ILE A 106 -19.56 8.02 34.75
CA ILE A 106 -20.56 9.09 34.91
C ILE A 106 -20.70 9.96 33.65
N ALA A 107 -19.61 10.18 32.90
CA ALA A 107 -19.65 10.90 31.64
C ALA A 107 -20.41 10.09 30.58
N GLU A 108 -20.22 8.78 30.56
CA GLU A 108 -20.96 7.89 29.67
C GLU A 108 -22.46 7.91 30.00
N ILE A 109 -22.82 7.83 31.29
CA ILE A 109 -24.21 7.88 31.74
C ILE A 109 -24.86 9.20 31.29
N ILE A 110 -24.23 10.35 31.55
CA ILE A 110 -24.82 11.66 31.21
C ILE A 110 -25.01 11.86 29.72
N TYR A 111 -24.11 11.33 28.89
CA TYR A 111 -24.15 11.57 27.46
C TYR A 111 -24.82 10.45 26.64
N ASN A 112 -25.19 9.34 27.28
CA ASN A 112 -25.89 8.24 26.62
C ASN A 112 -27.25 7.92 27.25
N ASP A 113 -27.41 8.08 28.56
CA ASP A 113 -28.57 7.54 29.27
C ASP A 113 -29.46 8.63 29.88
N VAL A 114 -29.01 9.89 29.86
CA VAL A 114 -29.75 11.03 30.41
C VAL A 114 -30.29 11.91 29.29
N THR A 115 -31.59 12.15 29.31
CA THR A 115 -32.29 13.00 28.33
C THR A 115 -32.03 14.49 28.57
N ASP A 116 -32.31 15.33 27.57
CA ASP A 116 -32.16 16.78 27.72
C ASP A 116 -33.08 17.38 28.81
N ASP A 117 -34.27 16.80 28.99
CA ASP A 117 -35.21 17.17 30.06
C ASP A 117 -34.65 16.82 31.45
N GLU A 118 -33.98 15.66 31.58
CA GLU A 118 -33.32 15.27 32.82
C GLU A 118 -32.12 16.14 33.15
N ILE A 119 -31.34 16.53 32.13
CA ILE A 119 -30.27 17.53 32.29
C ILE A 119 -30.88 18.88 32.76
N ALA A 120 -32.05 19.27 32.26
CA ALA A 120 -32.72 20.48 32.73
C ALA A 120 -33.12 20.39 34.21
N TYR A 121 -33.56 19.22 34.69
CA TYR A 121 -33.82 19.01 36.13
C TYR A 121 -32.56 19.11 36.99
N LEU A 122 -31.39 18.65 36.50
CA LEU A 122 -30.11 18.78 37.21
C LEU A 122 -29.68 20.25 37.41
N ASN A 123 -30.18 21.16 36.57
CA ASN A 123 -29.92 22.60 36.65
C ASN A 123 -30.98 23.38 37.47
N GLY A 124 -32.09 22.72 37.82
CA GLY A 124 -33.23 23.33 38.49
C GLY A 124 -33.21 23.16 40.01
N ASN A 125 -34.12 23.85 40.69
CA ASN A 125 -34.34 23.68 42.13
C ASN A 125 -35.24 22.48 42.47
N ASP A 126 -36.00 21.99 41.49
CA ASP A 126 -36.98 20.90 41.64
C ASP A 126 -36.45 19.59 41.05
N MET A 127 -35.24 19.17 41.45
CA MET A 127 -34.62 17.94 40.98
C MET A 127 -35.37 16.71 41.55
N PRO A 128 -35.84 15.77 40.70
CA PRO A 128 -36.43 14.52 41.15
C PRO A 128 -35.46 13.69 42.02
N GLU A 129 -36.00 12.99 43.02
CA GLU A 129 -35.21 12.19 43.98
C GLU A 129 -34.36 11.11 43.28
N TYR A 130 -34.83 10.57 42.16
CA TYR A 130 -34.10 9.54 41.39
C TYR A 130 -32.83 10.08 40.70
N LEU A 131 -32.72 11.39 40.46
CA LEU A 131 -31.53 12.02 39.88
C LEU A 131 -30.51 12.46 40.94
N GLN A 132 -30.89 12.49 42.22
CA GLN A 132 -30.02 12.90 43.30
C GLN A 132 -28.71 12.08 43.39
N PRO A 133 -28.71 10.74 43.23
CA PRO A 133 -27.48 9.96 43.23
C PRO A 133 -26.55 10.34 42.08
N LEU A 134 -27.10 10.54 40.87
CA LEU A 134 -26.35 10.97 39.69
C LEU A 134 -25.66 12.32 39.93
N TYR A 135 -26.41 13.28 40.47
CA TYR A 135 -25.90 14.61 40.79
C TYR A 135 -24.77 14.59 41.84
N THR A 136 -24.89 13.72 42.86
CA THR A 136 -23.82 13.52 43.84
C THR A 136 -22.58 12.91 43.18
N SER A 137 -22.73 11.83 42.42
CA SER A 137 -21.62 11.19 41.70
C SER A 137 -20.93 12.14 40.72
N LEU A 138 -21.69 13.06 40.10
CA LEU A 138 -21.18 14.12 39.24
C LEU A 138 -20.23 15.09 39.96
N LYS A 139 -20.54 15.42 41.21
CA LYS A 139 -19.70 16.30 42.03
C LYS A 139 -18.51 15.57 42.64
N GLU A 140 -18.64 14.27 42.82
CA GLU A 140 -17.59 13.37 43.29
C GLU A 140 -16.64 12.92 42.17
N VAL A 141 -16.81 13.41 40.94
CA VAL A 141 -15.83 13.22 39.87
C VAL A 141 -14.57 13.96 40.25
N GLU A 142 -13.73 13.30 41.05
CA GLU A 142 -12.41 13.76 41.39
C GLU A 142 -11.56 13.72 40.12
N ASP A 143 -11.12 14.90 39.72
CA ASP A 143 -10.04 15.18 38.80
C ASP A 143 -10.00 14.32 37.52
N LEU A 144 -10.45 14.91 36.41
CA LEU A 144 -10.31 14.34 35.06
C LEU A 144 -8.84 14.20 34.60
N GLN A 145 -7.87 14.54 35.45
CA GLN A 145 -6.44 14.39 35.22
C GLN A 145 -6.07 13.00 34.69
N GLY A 146 -6.65 11.92 35.22
CA GLY A 146 -6.35 10.56 34.74
C GLY A 146 -6.68 10.37 33.25
N PHE A 147 -7.82 10.91 32.79
CA PHE A 147 -8.17 10.93 31.39
C PHE A 147 -7.21 11.80 30.56
N PHE A 148 -6.87 13.01 31.05
CA PHE A 148 -5.97 13.90 30.31
C PHE A 148 -4.55 13.33 30.18
N GLU A 149 -4.04 12.66 31.22
CA GLU A 149 -2.78 11.93 31.17
C GLU A 149 -2.82 10.79 30.16
N ALA A 150 -3.91 10.01 30.14
CA ALA A 150 -4.13 8.97 29.14
C ALA A 150 -4.20 9.55 27.71
N SER A 151 -4.86 10.70 27.52
CA SER A 151 -4.96 11.38 26.22
C SER A 151 -3.60 11.87 25.71
N VAL A 152 -2.77 12.45 26.60
CA VAL A 152 -1.40 12.86 26.27
C VAL A 152 -0.52 11.64 25.95
N HIS A 153 -0.66 10.55 26.71
CA HIS A 153 0.04 9.31 26.44
C HIS A 153 -0.34 8.74 25.08
N PHE A 154 -1.65 8.64 24.80
CA PHE A 154 -2.19 8.18 23.52
C PHE A 154 -1.64 9.00 22.36
N ASN A 155 -1.64 10.34 22.45
CA ASN A 155 -1.14 11.19 21.39
C ASN A 155 0.38 11.02 21.17
N THR A 156 1.14 10.83 22.24
CA THR A 156 2.59 10.55 22.16
C THR A 156 2.84 9.23 21.42
N LYS A 157 2.06 8.19 21.74
CA LYS A 157 2.09 6.90 21.06
C LYS A 157 1.68 7.02 19.60
N LEU A 158 0.57 7.68 19.32
CA LEU A 158 0.05 7.95 17.98
C LEU A 158 1.10 8.61 17.09
N PHE A 159 1.77 9.64 17.59
CA PHE A 159 2.83 10.33 16.87
C PHE A 159 4.03 9.41 16.59
N SER A 160 4.41 8.56 17.54
CA SER A 160 5.56 7.65 17.39
C SER A 160 5.34 6.58 16.31
N VAL A 161 4.09 6.14 16.11
CA VAL A 161 3.74 5.10 15.13
C VAL A 161 3.26 5.67 13.78
N ARG A 162 3.10 7.00 13.67
CA ARG A 162 2.63 7.70 12.47
C ARG A 162 3.30 7.24 11.16
N PRO A 163 4.62 6.98 11.09
CA PRO A 163 5.25 6.52 9.85
C PRO A 163 4.70 5.20 9.31
N PHE A 164 4.08 4.37 10.16
CA PHE A 164 3.64 3.02 9.81
C PHE A 164 2.13 2.92 9.58
N ILE A 165 1.34 3.73 10.28
CA ILE A 165 -0.14 3.70 10.22
C ILE A 165 -0.74 4.56 9.09
N GLY A 166 0.05 5.44 8.47
CA GLY A 166 -0.43 6.32 7.41
C GLY A 166 -1.17 7.56 7.94
N GLU A 167 -1.36 8.54 7.06
CA GLU A 167 -1.86 9.86 7.44
C GLU A 167 -3.36 9.86 7.76
N ASP A 168 -4.16 9.10 7.00
CA ASP A 168 -5.62 9.06 7.19
C ASP A 168 -5.98 8.47 8.56
N VAL A 169 -5.42 7.29 8.88
CA VAL A 169 -5.60 6.64 10.20
C VAL A 169 -5.12 7.55 11.33
N TYR A 170 -3.95 8.20 11.15
CA TYR A 170 -3.41 9.15 12.12
C TYR A 170 -4.38 10.32 12.37
N LEU A 171 -4.89 10.93 11.29
CA LEU A 171 -5.82 12.04 11.39
C LEU A 171 -7.12 11.61 12.08
N SER A 172 -7.68 10.47 11.70
CA SER A 172 -8.92 9.95 12.27
C SER A 172 -8.80 9.68 13.77
N LEU A 173 -7.73 9.02 14.21
CA LEU A 173 -7.45 8.79 15.62
C LEU A 173 -7.19 10.10 16.40
N ASN A 174 -6.50 11.06 15.78
CA ASN A 174 -6.24 12.35 16.41
C ASN A 174 -7.53 13.19 16.58
N VAL A 175 -8.42 13.17 15.59
CA VAL A 175 -9.74 13.83 15.68
C VAL A 175 -10.60 13.13 16.73
N TYR A 176 -10.57 11.80 16.79
CA TYR A 176 -11.30 11.05 17.82
C TYR A 176 -10.81 11.41 19.23
N ASN A 177 -9.49 11.43 19.46
CA ASN A 177 -8.92 11.87 20.74
C ASN A 177 -9.30 13.34 21.07
N SER A 178 -9.30 14.22 20.06
CA SER A 178 -9.71 15.62 20.23
C SER A 178 -11.19 15.76 20.60
N PHE A 179 -12.05 14.94 20.01
CA PHE A 179 -13.48 14.85 20.34
C PHE A 179 -13.66 14.42 21.80
N LEU A 180 -13.03 13.31 22.21
CA LEU A 180 -13.09 12.82 23.59
C LEU A 180 -12.56 13.86 24.59
N GLY A 181 -11.41 14.48 24.28
CA GLY A 181 -10.81 15.50 25.12
C GLY A 181 -11.69 16.73 25.30
N ARG A 182 -12.25 17.26 24.22
CA ARG A 182 -13.14 18.42 24.27
C ARG A 182 -14.46 18.09 25.00
N LYS A 183 -14.98 16.86 24.85
CA LYS A 183 -16.14 16.37 25.61
C LYS A 183 -15.84 16.35 27.11
N MET A 184 -14.67 15.87 27.53
CA MET A 184 -14.27 15.87 28.94
C MET A 184 -14.07 17.27 29.50
N VAL A 185 -13.50 18.20 28.73
CA VAL A 185 -13.42 19.62 29.12
C VAL A 185 -14.82 20.21 29.32
N HIS A 186 -15.74 19.94 28.39
CA HIS A 186 -17.14 20.39 28.50
C HIS A 186 -17.84 19.83 29.75
N LEU A 187 -17.57 18.57 30.12
CA LEU A 187 -18.06 17.99 31.37
C LEU A 187 -17.47 18.71 32.59
N LYS A 188 -16.14 18.95 32.58
CA LYS A 188 -15.47 19.67 33.66
C LYS A 188 -16.05 21.06 33.88
N ASP A 189 -16.20 21.82 32.80
CA ASP A 189 -16.78 23.17 32.85
C ASP A 189 -18.21 23.12 33.39
N SER A 190 -18.99 22.11 32.99
CA SER A 190 -20.35 21.90 33.51
C SER A 190 -20.40 21.61 35.02
N ILE A 191 -19.44 20.83 35.53
CA ILE A 191 -19.30 20.53 36.96
C ILE A 191 -18.86 21.78 37.73
N ASP A 192 -17.82 22.47 37.24
CA ASP A 192 -17.23 23.64 37.88
C ASP A 192 -18.22 24.83 37.92
N GLU A 193 -19.04 25.01 36.87
CA GLU A 193 -20.10 26.03 36.79
C GLU A 193 -21.42 25.60 37.47
N ASN A 194 -21.53 24.33 37.88
CA ASN A 194 -22.77 23.72 38.37
C ASN A 194 -23.95 23.95 37.40
N PHE A 195 -23.66 23.87 36.09
CA PHE A 195 -24.62 24.02 35.01
C PHE A 195 -24.34 22.98 33.93
N PHE A 196 -25.16 21.93 33.90
CA PHE A 196 -25.01 20.81 32.98
C PHE A 196 -25.64 21.11 31.62
N LYS A 197 -24.87 20.88 30.56
CA LYS A 197 -25.36 20.85 29.18
C LYS A 197 -24.87 19.59 28.50
N HIS A 198 -25.68 19.02 27.63
CA HIS A 198 -25.20 17.95 26.75
C HIS A 198 -24.14 18.51 25.79
N TRP A 199 -23.05 17.77 25.56
CA TRP A 199 -21.97 18.18 24.66
C TRP A 199 -22.44 18.43 23.21
N LYS A 200 -23.58 17.85 22.79
CA LYS A 200 -24.15 18.03 21.44
C LYS A 200 -24.57 19.47 21.16
N TYR A 201 -24.62 20.31 22.19
CA TYR A 201 -24.86 21.75 22.09
C TYR A 201 -23.57 22.59 22.02
N ASP A 202 -22.38 21.99 22.19
CA ASP A 202 -21.10 22.68 21.95
C ASP A 202 -20.91 22.85 20.43
N ALA A 203 -20.98 24.11 19.98
CA ALA A 203 -20.90 24.46 18.58
C ALA A 203 -19.56 24.06 17.92
N VAL A 204 -18.48 24.00 18.70
CA VAL A 204 -17.14 23.64 18.22
C VAL A 204 -17.07 22.14 17.97
N LEU A 205 -17.56 21.30 18.89
CA LEU A 205 -17.68 19.86 18.75
C LEU A 205 -18.56 19.52 17.54
N VAL A 206 -19.76 20.11 17.45
CA VAL A 206 -20.66 19.86 16.33
C VAL A 206 -20.04 20.27 15.00
N LYS A 207 -19.32 21.39 14.95
CA LYS A 207 -18.62 21.83 13.74
C LYS A 207 -17.47 20.87 13.37
N MET A 208 -16.71 20.40 14.36
CA MET A 208 -15.64 19.42 14.16
C MET A 208 -16.20 18.14 13.55
N LEU A 209 -17.28 17.59 14.12
CA LEU A 209 -17.95 16.40 13.59
C LEU A 209 -18.41 16.64 12.16
N LYS A 210 -19.19 17.70 11.90
CA LYS A 210 -19.73 18.01 10.55
C LYS A 210 -18.66 18.25 9.49
N THR A 211 -17.43 18.58 9.89
CA THR A 211 -16.29 18.74 8.98
C THR A 211 -15.63 17.39 8.69
N PHE A 212 -15.66 16.47 9.65
CA PHE A 212 -14.94 15.21 9.59
C PHE A 212 -15.77 14.06 9.00
N PHE A 213 -17.07 14.00 9.27
CA PHE A 213 -17.98 13.01 8.69
C PHE A 213 -18.98 13.64 7.72
N PRO A 214 -19.57 12.84 6.80
CA PRO A 214 -20.71 13.26 6.01
C PRO A 214 -21.86 13.79 6.87
N LEU A 215 -22.51 14.86 6.39
CA LEU A 215 -23.62 15.50 7.11
C LEU A 215 -24.78 14.54 7.41
N GLN A 216 -25.00 13.56 6.53
CA GLN A 216 -26.09 12.58 6.65
C GLN A 216 -25.90 11.76 7.93
N ASP A 217 -24.73 11.14 8.10
CA ASP A 217 -24.39 10.23 9.20
C ASP A 217 -24.48 10.91 10.58
N ILE A 218 -24.08 12.19 10.68
CA ILE A 218 -24.11 12.92 11.95
C ILE A 218 -25.52 13.44 12.27
N SER A 219 -26.27 13.85 11.25
CA SER A 219 -27.54 14.54 11.48
C SER A 219 -28.60 13.66 12.15
N GLU A 220 -28.52 12.35 11.94
CA GLU A 220 -29.40 11.38 12.60
C GLU A 220 -28.97 11.15 14.05
N SER A 221 -27.67 10.92 14.27
CA SER A 221 -27.11 10.74 15.62
C SER A 221 -27.36 11.94 16.53
N LEU A 222 -27.19 13.17 16.04
CA LEU A 222 -27.41 14.39 16.82
C LEU A 222 -28.89 14.67 17.14
N LYS A 223 -29.84 14.06 16.42
CA LYS A 223 -31.27 14.17 16.72
C LYS A 223 -31.73 13.18 17.79
N SER A 224 -30.94 12.14 18.06
CA SER A 224 -31.26 11.21 19.12
C SER A 224 -31.18 11.90 20.48
N GLU A 225 -32.09 11.54 21.37
CA GLU A 225 -32.07 12.01 22.76
C GLU A 225 -31.11 11.16 23.61
N LEU A 226 -30.96 9.88 23.25
CA LEU A 226 -30.16 8.90 23.97
C LEU A 226 -29.07 8.30 23.07
N HIS A 227 -28.03 7.76 23.70
CA HIS A 227 -26.90 7.06 23.08
C HIS A 227 -26.15 7.85 22.00
N VAL A 228 -26.25 9.18 22.02
CA VAL A 228 -25.63 10.06 21.00
C VAL A 228 -24.11 9.90 21.02
N ASP A 229 -23.52 9.85 22.21
CA ASP A 229 -22.07 9.70 22.36
C ASP A 229 -21.58 8.34 21.83
N HIS A 230 -22.27 7.26 22.19
CA HIS A 230 -21.94 5.92 21.68
C HIS A 230 -22.06 5.84 20.15
N ALA A 231 -23.11 6.42 19.56
CA ALA A 231 -23.28 6.47 18.11
C ALA A 231 -22.13 7.21 17.42
N ILE A 232 -21.67 8.35 17.96
CA ILE A 232 -20.54 9.10 17.41
C ILE A 232 -19.22 8.34 17.58
N CYS A 233 -18.96 7.76 18.76
CA CYS A 233 -17.78 6.93 19.01
C CYS A 233 -17.73 5.73 18.05
N PHE A 234 -18.87 5.10 17.78
CA PHE A 234 -18.97 4.02 16.79
C PHE A 234 -18.65 4.48 15.37
N LEU A 235 -19.12 5.67 14.96
CA LEU A 235 -18.77 6.23 13.65
C LEU A 235 -17.26 6.50 13.51
N PHE A 236 -16.60 6.98 14.57
CA PHE A 236 -15.14 7.11 14.58
C PHE A 236 -14.45 5.75 14.43
N GLU A 237 -14.88 4.76 15.19
CA GLU A 237 -14.30 3.42 15.19
C GLU A 237 -14.46 2.72 13.84
N ASP A 238 -15.66 2.78 13.24
CA ASP A 238 -15.93 2.23 11.92
C ASP A 238 -15.05 2.90 10.86
N LYS A 239 -14.95 4.23 10.87
CA LYS A 239 -14.08 4.96 9.93
C LYS A 239 -12.61 4.56 10.09
N VAL A 240 -12.10 4.50 11.33
CA VAL A 240 -10.71 4.11 11.59
C VAL A 240 -10.45 2.66 11.15
N LEU A 241 -11.39 1.74 11.41
CA LEU A 241 -11.27 0.34 11.00
C LEU A 241 -11.28 0.19 9.47
N GLN A 242 -12.10 0.97 8.77
CA GLN A 242 -12.10 1.00 7.30
C GLN A 242 -10.77 1.50 6.75
N GLU A 243 -10.22 2.58 7.30
CA GLU A 243 -8.91 3.12 6.89
C GLU A 243 -7.76 2.14 7.19
N ILE A 244 -7.79 1.47 8.36
CA ILE A 244 -6.86 0.38 8.70
C ILE A 244 -6.95 -0.75 7.67
N ASN A 245 -8.17 -1.17 7.32
CA ASN A 245 -8.38 -2.25 6.36
C ASN A 245 -7.87 -1.87 4.96
N ASP A 246 -8.14 -0.66 4.49
CA ASP A 246 -7.64 -0.16 3.21
C ASP A 246 -6.10 -0.05 3.19
N LEU A 247 -5.50 0.29 4.33
CA LEU A 247 -4.05 0.35 4.52
C LEU A 247 -3.40 -1.04 4.51
N LEU A 248 -3.99 -2.01 5.21
CA LEU A 248 -3.48 -3.39 5.34
C LEU A 248 -3.66 -4.20 4.07
N THR A 249 -4.80 -4.05 3.39
CA THR A 249 -5.05 -4.70 2.10
C THR A 249 -4.19 -4.13 0.97
N GLY A 250 -3.49 -3.02 1.22
CA GLY A 250 -2.67 -2.35 0.21
C GLY A 250 -3.50 -1.72 -0.91
N ARG A 251 -4.81 -1.53 -0.68
CA ARG A 251 -5.72 -0.91 -1.65
C ARG A 251 -5.27 0.50 -2.01
N ILE A 252 -4.87 1.27 -1.01
CA ILE A 252 -4.32 2.62 -1.18
C ILE A 252 -3.06 2.58 -2.06
N ALA A 253 -2.12 1.68 -1.76
CA ALA A 253 -0.88 1.52 -2.53
C ALA A 253 -1.15 1.08 -3.98
N SER A 254 -2.13 0.20 -4.19
CA SER A 254 -2.54 -0.28 -5.51
C SER A 254 -3.20 0.81 -6.34
N ASN A 255 -4.11 1.59 -5.74
CA ASN A 255 -4.77 2.72 -6.39
C ASN A 255 -3.74 3.80 -6.78
N ASN A 256 -2.84 4.17 -5.87
CA ASN A 256 -1.77 5.14 -6.15
C ASN A 256 -0.84 4.65 -7.27
N SER A 257 -0.49 3.37 -7.28
CA SER A 257 0.30 2.76 -8.36
C SER A 257 -0.43 2.85 -9.71
N LEU A 258 -1.73 2.57 -9.73
CA LEU A 258 -2.54 2.64 -10.94
C LEU A 258 -2.69 4.09 -11.45
N GLU A 259 -2.89 5.06 -10.57
CA GLU A 259 -2.92 6.48 -10.95
C GLU A 259 -1.58 6.95 -11.51
N HIS A 260 -0.48 6.53 -10.90
CA HIS A 260 0.86 6.85 -11.40
C HIS A 260 1.11 6.26 -12.79
N ILE A 261 0.69 5.01 -13.02
CA ILE A 261 0.76 4.38 -14.35
C ILE A 261 -0.06 5.15 -15.38
N LYS A 262 -1.28 5.59 -15.03
CA LYS A 262 -2.10 6.43 -15.92
C LYS A 262 -1.40 7.74 -16.26
N MET A 263 -0.80 8.42 -15.28
CA MET A 263 -0.04 9.65 -15.52
C MET A 263 1.17 9.42 -16.43
N LEU A 264 1.91 8.33 -16.24
CA LEU A 264 3.04 7.97 -17.12
C LEU A 264 2.58 7.69 -18.55
N GLN A 265 1.45 6.99 -18.73
CA GLN A 265 0.89 6.74 -20.06
C GLN A 265 0.51 8.05 -20.78
N ILE A 266 -0.10 8.99 -20.06
CA ILE A 266 -0.43 10.32 -20.60
C ILE A 266 0.85 11.07 -21.00
N ALA A 267 1.88 11.06 -20.15
CA ALA A 267 3.15 11.73 -20.44
C ALA A 267 3.86 11.11 -21.66
N VAL A 268 3.88 9.77 -21.78
CA VAL A 268 4.46 9.08 -22.95
C VAL A 268 3.69 9.39 -24.23
N ALA A 269 2.36 9.48 -24.16
CA ALA A 269 1.54 9.86 -25.31
C ALA A 269 1.85 11.29 -25.79
N ASP A 270 1.99 12.26 -24.88
CA ASP A 270 2.37 13.65 -25.21
C ASP A 270 3.77 13.72 -25.85
N ILE A 271 4.75 12.98 -25.32
CA ILE A 271 6.09 12.89 -25.91
C ILE A 271 6.04 12.35 -27.34
N ASN A 272 5.30 11.26 -27.57
CA ASN A 272 5.17 10.67 -28.89
C ASN A 272 4.46 11.60 -29.88
N GLN A 273 3.51 12.41 -29.41
CA GLN A 273 2.84 13.41 -30.26
C GLN A 273 3.81 14.51 -30.69
N ARG A 274 4.66 15.00 -29.78
CA ARG A 274 5.67 16.03 -30.07
C ARG A 274 6.80 15.56 -30.97
N ILE A 275 7.15 14.27 -30.96
CA ILE A 275 8.18 13.70 -31.84
C ILE A 275 7.66 13.58 -33.29
N ASN A 276 6.35 13.45 -33.48
CA ASN A 276 5.73 13.23 -34.79
C ASN A 276 5.23 14.52 -35.48
N THR A 277 5.37 15.68 -34.84
CA THR A 277 5.11 17.03 -35.40
C THR A 277 6.40 17.76 -35.70
#